data_AF-A0A6L8E7V2-F1
#
_entry.id   AF-A0A6L8E7V2-F1
#
_cell.length_a   1.000
_cell.length_b   1.000
_cell.length_c   1.000
_cell.angle_alpha   90.00
_cell.angle_beta   90.00
_cell.angle_gamma   90.00
#
_symmetry.space_group_name_H-M   'P 1'
#
loop_
_entity.id
_entity.type
_entity.pdbx_description
1 polymer ?
#
loop_
_entity_poly.entity_id
_entity_poly.type
_entity_poly.pdbx_seq_one_letter_code
_entity_poly.pdbx_strand_id
1 'polypeptide(L)'
;IRTVERDGYSAVQVGFAHGPKRLTQPERGHLRKAGIDEILGALREFPLPDGADFAVGHELTVADIEPGHYVSVSGVSKGRGFQGGVRRWGFRGGPRTHGQSDRHRAPGSVGAGTTPGKVWKGQKMAGHMGARTDSQLNLLVVTTDPARNLLFVQGSVPGAPRGRVAVTPGRRAPLQGYEPPPPFPPPSAPAAEAAAEAAADGESGENGEGAE
;
A
#
# COMPACT_ATOMS: atom_id res chain seq x y z
N ILE A 1 11.89 -17.06 5.21
CA ILE A 1 12.48 -17.09 3.85
C ILE A 1 12.05 -18.38 3.16
N ARG A 2 11.65 -18.29 1.89
CA ARG A 2 11.35 -19.41 0.99
C ARG A 2 12.55 -19.66 0.09
N THR A 3 12.94 -20.92 -0.06
CA THR A 3 14.11 -21.31 -0.87
C THR A 3 13.67 -22.23 -1.99
N VAL A 4 14.39 -22.20 -3.11
CA VAL A 4 14.09 -23.01 -4.30
C VAL A 4 14.10 -24.51 -3.95
N GLU A 5 15.06 -24.96 -3.15
CA GLU A 5 15.20 -26.37 -2.76
C GLU A 5 14.03 -26.91 -1.93
N ARG A 6 13.43 -26.08 -1.07
CA ARG A 6 12.35 -26.51 -0.15
C ARG A 6 10.96 -26.22 -0.70
N ASP A 7 10.77 -25.03 -1.25
CA ASP A 7 9.45 -24.49 -1.62
C ASP A 7 9.24 -24.41 -3.15
N GLY A 8 10.30 -24.59 -3.95
CA GLY A 8 10.25 -24.51 -5.42
C GLY A 8 10.34 -23.08 -5.97
N TYR A 9 10.51 -22.06 -5.12
CA TYR A 9 10.68 -20.66 -5.52
C TYR A 9 11.43 -19.85 -4.44
N SER A 10 12.01 -18.71 -4.85
CA SER A 10 12.67 -17.76 -3.94
C SER A 10 11.73 -16.61 -3.58
N ALA A 11 11.46 -16.43 -2.28
CA ALA A 11 10.63 -15.35 -1.79
C ALA A 11 10.91 -15.02 -0.31
N VAL A 12 10.63 -13.77 0.07
CA VAL A 12 10.66 -13.31 1.45
C VAL A 12 9.24 -13.04 1.89
N GLN A 13 8.93 -13.51 3.09
CA GLN A 13 7.68 -13.19 3.76
C GLN A 13 7.93 -11.98 4.64
N VAL A 14 7.26 -10.88 4.32
CA VAL A 14 7.33 -9.63 5.07
C VAL A 14 6.08 -9.51 5.93
N GLY A 15 6.27 -9.18 7.19
CA GLY A 15 5.18 -8.88 8.10
C GLY A 15 5.05 -7.38 8.34
N PHE A 16 3.81 -6.90 8.42
CA PHE A 16 3.52 -5.48 8.66
C PHE A 16 2.38 -5.30 9.67
N ALA A 17 2.51 -4.24 10.47
CA ALA A 17 1.61 -3.78 11.52
C ALA A 17 1.48 -4.68 12.74
N HIS A 18 1.15 -4.06 13.89
CA HIS A 18 0.67 -4.77 15.07
C HIS A 18 -0.64 -5.50 14.73
N GLY A 19 -0.61 -6.83 14.84
CA GLY A 19 -1.71 -7.71 14.51
C GLY A 19 -2.82 -7.72 15.55
N PRO A 20 -3.84 -8.55 15.35
CA PRO A 20 -4.96 -8.66 16.28
C PRO A 20 -4.44 -9.06 17.67
N LYS A 21 -5.11 -8.59 18.73
CA LYS A 21 -4.76 -8.95 20.13
C LYS A 21 -4.64 -10.46 20.38
N ARG A 22 -5.21 -11.30 19.50
CA ARG A 22 -5.16 -12.77 19.58
C ARG A 22 -4.79 -13.34 18.21
N LEU A 23 -3.67 -14.04 18.14
CA LEU A 23 -3.28 -14.90 17.02
C LEU A 23 -3.70 -16.35 17.28
N THR A 24 -3.93 -17.09 16.21
CA THR A 24 -4.14 -18.54 16.28
C THR A 24 -2.85 -19.26 16.70
N GLN A 25 -2.97 -20.47 17.25
CA GLN A 25 -1.82 -21.30 17.66
C GLN A 25 -0.77 -21.49 16.54
N PRO A 26 -1.13 -21.86 15.29
CA PRO A 26 -0.14 -22.08 14.23
C PRO A 26 0.59 -20.80 13.82
N GLU A 27 -0.11 -19.67 13.72
CA GLU A 27 0.51 -18.37 13.40
C GLU A 27 1.53 -17.97 14.46
N ARG A 28 1.20 -18.19 15.74
CA ARG A 28 2.11 -17.91 16.86
C ARG A 28 3.35 -18.81 16.84
N GLY A 29 3.17 -20.09 16.52
CA GLY A 29 4.29 -21.03 16.36
C GLY A 29 5.22 -20.64 15.21
N HIS A 30 4.65 -20.17 14.10
CA HIS A 30 5.40 -19.68 12.94
C HIS A 30 6.26 -18.46 13.28
N LEU A 31 5.70 -17.46 13.96
CA LEU A 31 6.44 -16.26 14.39
C LEU A 31 7.54 -16.57 15.41
N ARG A 32 7.25 -17.44 16.39
CA ARG A 32 8.25 -17.89 17.38
C ARG A 32 9.44 -18.60 16.74
N LYS A 33 9.20 -19.41 15.70
CA LYS A 33 10.28 -20.06 14.95
C LYS A 33 11.18 -19.05 14.22
N ALA A 34 10.64 -17.90 13.85
CA ALA A 34 11.38 -16.82 13.23
C ALA A 34 12.08 -15.89 14.23
N GLY A 35 11.92 -16.10 15.54
CA GLY A 35 12.49 -15.22 16.59
C GLY A 35 11.81 -13.87 16.70
N ILE A 36 10.60 -13.71 16.16
CA ILE A 36 9.84 -12.47 16.19
C ILE A 36 8.78 -12.58 17.29
N ASP A 37 8.98 -11.82 18.37
CA ASP A 37 8.04 -11.76 19.50
C ASP A 37 6.86 -10.80 19.24
N GLU A 38 7.00 -9.93 18.24
CA GLU A 38 5.94 -9.03 17.84
C GLU A 38 4.78 -9.75 17.15
N ILE A 39 3.57 -9.34 17.48
CA ILE A 39 2.36 -9.81 16.83
C ILE A 39 2.25 -9.08 15.50
N LEU A 40 2.55 -9.77 14.40
CA LEU A 40 2.42 -9.21 13.04
C LEU A 40 1.03 -9.47 12.47
N GLY A 41 0.39 -8.42 11.94
CA GLY A 41 -1.02 -8.45 11.54
C GLY A 41 -1.30 -8.90 10.13
N ALA A 42 -0.35 -8.72 9.22
CA ALA A 42 -0.39 -9.24 7.87
C ALA A 42 0.98 -9.81 7.53
N LEU A 43 0.98 -11.03 7.02
CA LEU A 43 2.14 -11.64 6.38
C LEU A 43 1.89 -11.68 4.88
N ARG A 44 2.82 -11.15 4.09
CA ARG A 44 2.73 -11.18 2.63
C ARG A 44 4.06 -11.61 2.04
N GLU A 45 4.00 -12.47 1.04
CA GLU A 45 5.18 -12.94 0.34
C GLU A 45 5.50 -12.03 -0.84
N PHE A 46 6.79 -11.75 -1.03
CA PHE A 46 7.34 -11.00 -2.14
C PHE A 46 8.40 -11.86 -2.83
N PRO A 47 8.30 -12.04 -4.16
CA PRO A 47 9.29 -12.79 -4.92
C PRO A 47 10.62 -12.03 -4.91
N LEU A 48 11.72 -12.76 -4.77
CA LEU A 48 13.05 -12.18 -4.80
C LEU A 48 13.69 -12.35 -6.17
N PRO A 49 14.40 -11.34 -6.68
CA PRO A 49 15.33 -11.53 -7.79
C PRO A 49 16.51 -12.41 -7.33
N ASP A 50 17.14 -13.08 -8.30
CA ASP A 50 18.28 -13.96 -8.04
C ASP A 50 19.45 -13.20 -7.39
N GLY A 51 20.03 -13.75 -6.32
CA GLY A 51 21.18 -13.17 -5.61
C GLY A 51 20.85 -12.17 -4.49
N ALA A 52 19.57 -11.95 -4.17
CA ALA A 52 19.19 -11.17 -3.00
C ALA A 52 19.14 -12.06 -1.74
N ASP A 53 20.03 -11.79 -0.78
CA ASP A 53 20.08 -12.48 0.50
C ASP A 53 19.49 -11.61 1.60
N PHE A 54 18.53 -12.16 2.35
CA PHE A 54 17.95 -11.52 3.53
C PHE A 54 18.09 -12.44 4.72
N ALA A 55 18.35 -11.87 5.90
CA ALA A 55 18.29 -12.59 7.16
C ALA A 55 16.86 -12.63 7.71
N VAL A 56 16.52 -13.68 8.44
CA VAL A 56 15.25 -13.74 9.19
C VAL A 56 15.32 -12.74 10.33
N GLY A 57 14.27 -11.91 10.48
CA GLY A 57 14.21 -10.88 11.53
C GLY A 57 14.81 -9.53 11.12
N HIS A 58 15.26 -9.38 9.87
CA HIS A 58 15.68 -8.08 9.35
C HIS A 58 14.50 -7.11 9.26
N GLU A 59 14.68 -5.91 9.83
CA GLU A 59 13.70 -4.83 9.79
C GLU A 59 13.87 -4.01 8.51
N LEU A 60 12.77 -3.82 7.76
CA LEU A 60 12.74 -3.01 6.54
C LEU A 60 12.22 -1.62 6.86
N THR A 61 13.01 -0.59 6.53
CA THR A 61 12.64 0.80 6.83
C THR A 61 12.42 1.60 5.55
N VAL A 62 11.85 2.80 5.67
CA VAL A 62 11.63 3.68 4.51
C VAL A 62 12.93 4.30 4.00
N ALA A 63 14.03 4.20 4.76
CA ALA A 63 15.34 4.71 4.38
C ALA A 63 15.92 4.01 3.13
N ASP A 64 15.53 2.75 2.88
CA ASP A 64 15.96 1.99 1.71
C ASP A 64 15.30 2.46 0.41
N ILE A 65 14.34 3.39 0.48
CA ILE A 65 13.61 3.92 -0.67
C ILE A 65 14.10 5.33 -0.97
N GLU A 66 14.78 5.48 -2.10
CA GLU A 66 15.24 6.77 -2.60
C GLU A 66 14.08 7.59 -3.20
N PRO A 67 13.99 8.90 -2.90
CA PRO A 67 13.11 9.83 -3.61
C PRO A 67 13.41 9.86 -5.12
N GLY A 68 12.38 10.07 -5.94
CA GLY A 68 12.52 10.10 -7.41
C GLY A 68 12.32 8.75 -8.10
N HIS A 69 12.27 7.65 -7.34
CA HIS A 69 11.94 6.33 -7.87
C HIS A 69 10.43 6.16 -8.12
N TYR A 70 10.09 5.29 -9.07
CA TYR A 70 8.71 4.89 -9.31
C TYR A 70 8.40 3.60 -8.54
N VAL A 71 7.24 3.57 -7.89
CA VAL A 71 6.72 2.43 -7.15
C VAL A 71 5.35 2.02 -7.67
N SER A 72 5.00 0.75 -7.50
CA SER A 72 3.64 0.24 -7.70
C SER A 72 3.02 -0.08 -6.35
N VAL A 73 1.80 0.40 -6.12
CA VAL A 73 1.10 0.24 -4.84
C VAL A 73 -0.13 -0.63 -5.04
N SER A 74 -0.16 -1.77 -4.37
CA SER A 74 -1.24 -2.75 -4.43
C SER A 74 -2.00 -2.79 -3.10
N GLY A 75 -3.32 -2.68 -3.15
CA GLY A 75 -4.15 -2.62 -1.96
C GLY A 75 -5.56 -3.14 -2.21
N VAL A 76 -6.31 -3.35 -1.13
CA VAL A 76 -7.72 -3.68 -1.23
C VAL A 76 -8.51 -2.41 -1.47
N SER A 77 -9.12 -2.29 -2.66
CA SER A 77 -9.94 -1.15 -3.04
C SER A 77 -11.13 -0.95 -2.10
N LYS A 78 -11.55 0.31 -1.90
CA LYS A 78 -12.70 0.64 -1.05
C LYS A 78 -13.96 -0.07 -1.52
N GLY A 79 -14.54 -0.89 -0.64
CA GLY A 79 -15.81 -1.58 -0.87
C GLY A 79 -16.97 -0.59 -1.06
N ARG A 80 -17.81 -0.85 -2.05
CA ARG A 80 -19.03 -0.07 -2.32
C ARG A 80 -20.29 -0.94 -2.27
N GLY A 81 -20.19 -2.22 -1.91
CA GLY A 81 -21.34 -3.14 -1.84
C GLY A 81 -21.93 -3.47 -3.21
N PHE A 82 -23.22 -3.81 -3.25
CA PHE A 82 -23.93 -4.08 -4.50
C PHE A 82 -24.22 -2.79 -5.25
N GLN A 83 -23.75 -2.68 -6.49
CA GLN A 83 -23.89 -1.48 -7.32
C GLN A 83 -24.59 -1.81 -8.64
N GLY A 84 -25.48 -0.91 -9.06
CA GLY A 84 -26.16 -0.99 -10.35
C GLY A 84 -25.22 -0.73 -11.54
N GLY A 85 -25.68 -1.07 -12.75
CA GLY A 85 -24.86 -0.97 -13.98
C GLY A 85 -24.32 0.43 -14.27
N VAL A 86 -25.08 1.49 -13.93
CA VAL A 86 -24.65 2.89 -14.09
C VAL A 86 -23.39 3.19 -13.26
N ARG A 87 -23.39 2.86 -11.97
CA ARG A 87 -22.26 3.18 -11.09
C ARG A 87 -21.08 2.20 -11.25
N ARG A 88 -21.38 0.93 -11.55
CA ARG A 88 -20.35 -0.12 -11.68
C ARG A 88 -19.58 -0.03 -13.00
N TRP A 89 -20.26 0.28 -14.10
CA TRP A 89 -19.70 0.22 -15.45
C TRP A 89 -19.82 1.53 -16.25
N GLY A 90 -20.42 2.58 -15.68
CA GLY A 90 -20.60 3.86 -16.39
C GLY A 90 -21.68 3.82 -17.47
N PHE A 91 -22.69 2.94 -17.36
CA PHE A 91 -23.80 2.91 -18.33
C PHE A 91 -24.60 4.22 -18.30
N ARG A 92 -25.00 4.72 -19.48
CA ARG A 92 -25.75 5.98 -19.60
C ARG A 92 -27.18 5.91 -19.06
N GLY A 93 -27.82 4.74 -19.13
CA GLY A 93 -29.23 4.57 -18.77
C GLY A 93 -30.19 5.11 -19.84
N GLY A 94 -31.50 5.11 -19.54
CA GLY A 94 -32.53 5.65 -20.42
C GLY A 94 -32.77 7.16 -20.23
N PRO A 95 -33.43 7.84 -21.19
CA PRO A 95 -33.80 9.25 -21.05
C PRO A 95 -34.70 9.47 -19.83
N ARG A 96 -34.67 10.69 -19.27
CA ARG A 96 -35.51 11.05 -18.11
C ARG A 96 -36.93 11.48 -18.49
N THR A 97 -37.10 11.99 -19.72
CA THR A 97 -38.37 12.54 -20.24
C THR A 97 -38.89 11.70 -21.41
N HIS A 98 -39.95 12.17 -22.09
CA HIS A 98 -40.57 11.54 -23.26
C HIS A 98 -41.18 10.15 -22.99
N GLY A 99 -41.98 10.05 -21.92
CA GLY A 99 -42.76 8.84 -21.64
C GLY A 99 -41.96 7.66 -21.07
N GLN A 100 -40.71 7.87 -20.64
CA GLN A 100 -39.96 6.85 -19.94
C GLN A 100 -40.57 6.59 -18.56
N SER A 101 -40.80 5.31 -18.22
CA SER A 101 -41.41 4.91 -16.95
C SER A 101 -40.36 4.60 -15.88
N ASP A 102 -39.78 3.39 -15.87
CA ASP A 102 -38.94 2.87 -14.79
C ASP A 102 -37.46 2.65 -15.21
N ARG A 103 -37.13 2.87 -16.48
CA ARG A 103 -35.85 2.42 -17.07
C ARG A 103 -34.72 3.44 -17.04
N HIS A 104 -34.82 4.50 -16.25
CA HIS A 104 -33.78 5.54 -16.19
C HIS A 104 -32.38 4.97 -15.87
N ARG A 105 -32.29 3.96 -14.99
CA ARG A 105 -31.02 3.30 -14.61
C ARG A 105 -30.94 1.84 -15.04
N ALA A 106 -31.83 1.40 -15.93
CA ALA A 106 -31.82 0.03 -16.44
C ALA A 106 -30.56 -0.21 -17.31
N PRO A 107 -30.01 -1.44 -17.33
CA PRO A 107 -28.83 -1.77 -18.12
C PRO A 107 -29.07 -1.80 -19.63
N GLY A 108 -30.33 -1.78 -20.09
CA GLY A 108 -30.69 -1.93 -21.50
C GLY A 108 -30.72 -3.39 -21.94
N SER A 109 -30.54 -3.63 -23.25
CA SER A 109 -30.48 -4.99 -23.81
C SER A 109 -29.19 -5.70 -23.38
N VAL A 110 -29.30 -6.97 -23.02
CA VAL A 110 -28.20 -7.80 -22.48
C VAL A 110 -27.70 -8.83 -23.49
N GLY A 111 -28.48 -9.15 -24.53
CA GLY A 111 -28.14 -10.18 -25.50
C GLY A 111 -28.85 -10.01 -26.84
N ALA A 112 -28.38 -10.75 -27.84
CA ALA A 112 -29.03 -10.87 -29.14
C ALA A 112 -30.10 -11.98 -29.09
N GLY A 113 -31.13 -11.88 -29.94
CA GLY A 113 -32.25 -12.82 -30.01
C GLY A 113 -31.84 -14.23 -30.47
N THR A 114 -32.01 -14.55 -31.75
CA THR A 114 -31.97 -15.92 -32.28
C THR A 114 -30.60 -16.61 -32.19
N THR A 115 -29.51 -15.90 -32.47
CA THR A 115 -28.14 -16.43 -32.36
C THR A 115 -27.34 -15.40 -31.58
N PRO A 116 -26.78 -15.73 -30.39
CA PRO A 116 -26.44 -17.04 -29.81
C PRO A 116 -27.46 -17.65 -28.82
N GLY A 117 -28.65 -17.06 -28.64
CA GLY A 117 -29.69 -17.60 -27.74
C GLY A 117 -29.33 -17.63 -26.25
N LYS A 118 -28.25 -16.93 -25.86
CA LYS A 118 -27.76 -16.84 -24.47
C LYS A 118 -27.05 -15.51 -24.23
N VAL A 119 -26.87 -15.16 -22.96
CA VAL A 119 -26.00 -14.05 -22.57
C VAL A 119 -24.54 -14.51 -22.59
N TRP A 120 -23.67 -13.71 -23.20
CA TRP A 120 -22.23 -14.00 -23.22
C TRP A 120 -21.61 -13.96 -21.83
N LYS A 121 -20.64 -14.84 -21.57
CA LYS A 121 -19.88 -14.82 -20.32
C LYS A 121 -19.10 -13.50 -20.23
N GLY A 122 -19.07 -12.89 -19.05
CA GLY A 122 -18.43 -11.58 -18.84
C GLY A 122 -19.29 -10.37 -19.23
N GLN A 123 -20.56 -10.57 -19.64
CA GLN A 123 -21.47 -9.47 -19.87
C GLN A 123 -21.60 -8.59 -18.63
N LYS A 124 -21.46 -7.28 -18.81
CA LYS A 124 -21.45 -6.28 -17.73
C LYS A 124 -22.84 -6.14 -17.12
N MET A 125 -22.97 -6.49 -15.84
CA MET A 125 -24.23 -6.42 -15.06
C MET A 125 -24.02 -5.76 -13.70
N ALA A 126 -25.11 -5.49 -12.98
CA ALA A 126 -25.06 -5.08 -11.58
C ALA A 126 -24.37 -6.14 -10.70
N GLY A 127 -23.81 -5.73 -9.56
CA GLY A 127 -23.12 -6.65 -8.67
C GLY A 127 -22.22 -5.96 -7.66
N HIS A 128 -21.50 -6.77 -6.88
CA HIS A 128 -20.54 -6.26 -5.89
C HIS A 128 -19.42 -5.43 -6.56
N MET A 129 -19.13 -4.27 -6.00
CA MET A 129 -18.12 -3.33 -6.48
C MET A 129 -17.13 -2.97 -5.35
N GLY A 130 -15.84 -3.01 -5.65
CA GLY A 130 -14.77 -2.78 -4.67
C GLY A 130 -14.46 -4.02 -3.85
N ALA A 131 -13.68 -3.86 -2.77
CA ALA A 131 -13.14 -4.93 -1.93
C ALA A 131 -12.34 -5.99 -2.72
N ARG A 132 -11.83 -5.60 -3.88
CA ARG A 132 -10.90 -6.40 -4.69
C ARG A 132 -9.51 -5.81 -4.58
N THR A 133 -8.49 -6.64 -4.73
CA THR A 133 -7.11 -6.19 -4.88
C THR A 133 -6.99 -5.40 -6.18
N ASP A 134 -6.52 -4.17 -6.06
CA ASP A 134 -6.23 -3.28 -7.18
C ASP A 134 -4.81 -2.73 -7.03
N SER A 135 -4.15 -2.49 -8.15
CA SER A 135 -2.74 -2.09 -8.18
C SER A 135 -2.61 -0.84 -9.01
N GLN A 136 -2.14 0.24 -8.39
CA GLN A 136 -1.75 1.46 -9.09
C GLN A 136 -0.28 1.38 -9.43
N LEU A 137 0.03 1.53 -10.72
CA LEU A 137 1.36 1.38 -11.27
C LEU A 137 2.02 2.75 -11.43
N ASN A 138 3.36 2.77 -11.29
CA ASN A 138 4.22 3.92 -11.61
C ASN A 138 3.84 5.21 -10.86
N LEU A 139 3.61 5.10 -9.55
CA LEU A 139 3.49 6.26 -8.68
C LEU A 139 4.89 6.78 -8.31
N LEU A 140 5.07 8.10 -8.33
CA LEU A 140 6.36 8.72 -8.01
C LEU A 140 6.55 8.85 -6.50
N VAL A 141 7.70 8.46 -5.97
CA VAL A 141 8.10 8.78 -4.60
C VAL A 141 8.62 10.22 -4.55
N VAL A 142 7.94 11.07 -3.79
CA VAL A 142 8.23 12.51 -3.70
C VAL A 142 9.29 12.80 -2.64
N THR A 143 9.08 12.26 -1.45
CA THR A 143 10.01 12.42 -0.34
C THR A 143 9.80 11.30 0.66
N THR A 144 10.80 11.09 1.50
CA THR A 144 10.82 10.08 2.57
C THR A 144 11.16 10.77 3.88
N ASP A 145 10.47 10.39 4.95
CA ASP A 145 10.78 10.82 6.31
C ASP A 145 11.17 9.57 7.13
N PRO A 146 12.48 9.29 7.28
CA PRO A 146 12.93 8.10 7.99
C PRO A 146 12.66 8.18 9.49
N ALA A 147 12.64 9.37 10.10
CA ALA A 147 12.39 9.53 11.53
C ALA A 147 10.97 9.08 11.91
N ARG A 148 9.99 9.30 11.02
CA ARG A 148 8.59 8.88 11.21
C ARG A 148 8.19 7.65 10.39
N ASN A 149 9.12 7.05 9.64
CA ASN A 149 8.85 5.98 8.69
C ASN A 149 7.69 6.29 7.72
N LEU A 150 7.68 7.52 7.16
CA LEU A 150 6.64 7.97 6.23
C LEU A 150 7.18 8.01 4.79
N LEU A 151 6.38 7.48 3.87
CA LEU A 151 6.63 7.50 2.43
C LEU A 151 5.60 8.39 1.74
N PHE A 152 6.05 9.46 1.09
CA PHE A 152 5.18 10.37 0.35
C PHE A 152 5.17 10.00 -1.13
N VAL A 153 3.97 9.69 -1.64
CA VAL A 153 3.78 9.22 -3.01
C VAL A 153 2.85 10.15 -3.76
N GLN A 154 3.23 10.52 -4.98
CA GLN A 154 2.40 11.31 -5.88
C GLN A 154 1.35 10.42 -6.54
N GLY A 155 0.07 10.65 -6.22
CA GLY A 155 -1.07 10.03 -6.88
C GLY A 155 -2.04 9.36 -5.92
N SER A 156 -2.89 8.49 -6.46
CA SER A 156 -3.93 7.81 -5.68
C SER A 156 -3.45 6.45 -5.20
N VAL A 157 -3.64 6.17 -3.91
CA VAL A 157 -3.41 4.84 -3.33
C VAL A 157 -4.72 4.05 -3.30
N PRO A 158 -4.75 2.78 -3.77
CA PRO A 158 -5.96 1.97 -3.73
C PRO A 158 -6.31 1.57 -2.29
N GLY A 159 -7.48 2.02 -1.81
CA GLY A 159 -8.03 1.59 -0.53
C GLY A 159 -8.67 2.70 0.28
N ALA A 160 -9.00 2.39 1.53
CA ALA A 160 -9.40 3.38 2.52
C ALA A 160 -8.17 3.88 3.31
N PRO A 161 -8.21 5.09 3.90
CA PRO A 161 -7.18 5.53 4.83
C PRO A 161 -6.99 4.50 5.96
N ARG A 162 -5.75 4.34 6.43
CA ARG A 162 -5.35 3.30 7.41
C ARG A 162 -5.50 1.85 6.91
N GLY A 163 -5.77 1.66 5.62
CA GLY A 163 -5.72 0.36 4.97
C GLY A 163 -4.28 -0.12 4.79
N ARG A 164 -4.10 -1.44 4.70
CA ARG A 164 -2.81 -2.06 4.39
C ARG A 164 -2.57 -2.03 2.89
N VAL A 165 -1.36 -1.68 2.49
CA VAL A 165 -0.93 -1.68 1.10
C VAL A 165 0.42 -2.38 0.97
N ALA A 166 0.65 -3.00 -0.18
CA ALA A 166 1.93 -3.57 -0.56
C ALA A 166 2.59 -2.65 -1.59
N VAL A 167 3.83 -2.28 -1.34
CA VAL A 167 4.64 -1.45 -2.24
C VAL A 167 5.66 -2.37 -2.91
N THR A 168 5.74 -2.29 -4.24
CA THR A 168 6.72 -3.01 -5.05
C THR A 168 7.42 -2.03 -5.97
N PRO A 169 8.63 -2.32 -6.47
CA PRO A 169 9.29 -1.47 -7.46
C PRO A 169 8.38 -1.24 -8.68
N GLY A 170 8.45 -0.03 -9.22
CA GLY A 170 7.77 0.36 -10.46
C GLY A 170 8.40 -0.29 -11.68
N ARG A 171 7.69 -0.27 -12.81
CA ARG A 171 8.25 -0.74 -14.10
C ARG A 171 9.04 0.35 -14.81
N ARG A 172 8.88 1.61 -14.38
CA ARG A 172 9.52 2.78 -14.97
C ARG A 172 10.85 3.06 -14.27
N ALA A 173 11.86 3.44 -15.05
CA ALA A 173 13.15 3.89 -14.54
C ALA A 173 12.98 5.14 -13.64
N PRO A 174 13.85 5.32 -12.63
CA PRO A 174 13.82 6.48 -11.75
C PRO A 174 13.99 7.79 -12.53
N LEU A 175 13.43 8.87 -11.98
CA LEU A 175 13.64 10.20 -12.54
C LEU A 175 15.10 10.65 -12.29
N GLN A 176 15.79 11.05 -13.36
CA GLN A 176 17.13 11.61 -13.26
C GLN A 176 17.09 13.04 -12.72
N GLY A 177 17.98 13.36 -11.79
CA GLY A 177 18.10 14.71 -11.22
C GLY A 177 16.88 15.13 -10.39
N TYR A 178 16.15 14.17 -9.81
CA TYR A 178 15.04 14.48 -8.93
C TYR A 178 15.55 15.00 -7.60
N GLU A 179 15.33 16.29 -7.35
CA GLU A 179 15.52 16.87 -6.03
C GLU A 179 14.16 16.90 -5.33
N PRO A 180 14.04 16.30 -4.13
CA PRO A 180 12.80 16.34 -3.39
C PRO A 180 12.43 17.80 -3.11
N PRO A 181 11.17 18.19 -3.29
CA PRO A 181 10.75 19.56 -3.02
C PRO A 181 11.08 19.91 -1.57
N PRO A 182 11.51 21.16 -1.29
CA PRO A 182 11.72 21.59 0.08
C PRO A 182 10.40 21.38 0.86
N PRO A 183 10.47 21.02 2.15
CA PRO A 183 9.28 20.87 2.97
C PRO A 183 8.44 22.15 2.89
N PHE A 184 7.12 21.99 2.73
CA PHE A 184 6.14 23.08 2.80
C PHE A 184 5.51 23.09 4.20
N PRO A 185 5.46 24.20 4.96
CA PRO A 185 6.05 25.52 4.69
C PRO A 185 7.59 25.47 4.65
N PRO A 186 8.27 26.43 3.99
CA PRO A 186 9.71 26.59 4.18
C PRO A 186 9.96 26.57 5.70
N PRO A 187 11.06 26.00 6.20
CA PRO A 187 11.33 25.99 7.64
C PRO A 187 11.25 27.44 8.11
N SER A 188 10.09 27.84 8.64
CA SER A 188 9.94 29.11 9.31
C SER A 188 10.90 29.00 10.47
N ALA A 189 11.73 30.00 10.64
CA ALA A 189 12.86 30.06 11.55
C ALA A 189 12.45 30.06 13.05
N PRO A 190 11.83 28.98 13.59
CA PRO A 190 12.33 28.52 14.89
C PRO A 190 12.39 26.99 15.06
N ALA A 191 12.00 26.16 14.08
CA ALA A 191 11.98 24.69 14.29
C ALA A 191 13.36 24.01 14.15
N ALA A 192 14.30 24.63 13.43
CA ALA A 192 15.67 24.13 13.32
C ALA A 192 16.52 24.46 14.56
N GLU A 193 16.25 25.59 15.24
CA GLU A 193 16.93 25.94 16.49
C GLU A 193 16.50 25.02 17.65
N ALA A 194 15.21 24.68 17.77
CA ALA A 194 14.75 23.80 18.84
C ALA A 194 15.30 22.35 18.76
N ALA A 195 15.61 21.86 17.56
CA ALA A 195 16.24 20.55 17.36
C ALA A 195 17.77 20.58 17.58
N ALA A 196 18.41 21.74 17.37
CA ALA A 196 19.83 21.95 17.67
C ALA A 196 20.06 22.23 19.17
N GLU A 197 19.14 22.94 19.84
CA GLU A 197 19.23 23.27 21.27
C GLU A 197 18.95 22.02 22.14
N ALA A 198 18.02 21.15 21.75
CA ALA A 198 17.81 19.85 22.41
C ALA A 198 18.97 18.84 22.20
N ALA A 199 19.85 19.07 21.22
CA ALA A 199 21.09 18.30 21.05
C ALA A 199 22.27 18.92 21.81
N ALA A 200 22.22 20.21 22.16
CA ALA A 200 23.24 20.90 22.94
C ALA A 200 23.04 20.77 24.46
N ASP A 201 21.79 20.67 24.95
CA ASP A 201 21.49 20.42 26.38
C ASP A 201 21.76 18.96 26.83
N GLY A 202 22.13 18.08 25.90
CA GLY A 202 22.51 16.69 26.20
C GLY A 202 23.99 16.47 26.52
N GLU A 203 24.84 17.51 26.39
CA GLU A 203 26.30 17.38 26.48
C GLU A 203 26.97 18.39 27.44
N SER A 204 26.23 18.87 28.45
CA SER A 204 26.79 19.57 29.61
C SER A 204 26.38 18.88 30.91
N GLY A 205 27.01 17.73 31.18
CA GLY A 205 26.74 16.94 32.37
C GLY A 205 27.86 15.96 32.69
N GLU A 206 29.12 16.36 32.55
CA GLU A 206 30.24 15.60 33.12
C GLU A 206 31.27 16.54 33.79
N ASN A 207 31.69 16.13 35.00
CA ASN A 207 32.88 16.55 35.75
C ASN A 207 32.74 17.69 36.78
N GLY A 208 32.29 17.31 37.98
CA GLY A 208 32.69 17.92 39.24
C GLY A 208 33.44 16.89 40.09
N GLU A 209 34.77 16.89 40.00
CA GLU A 209 35.70 16.09 40.79
C GLU A 209 35.99 16.76 42.14
N GLY A 210 35.80 16.02 43.25
CA GLY A 210 36.61 16.02 44.47
C GLY A 210 36.52 17.17 45.49
N ALA A 211 36.05 16.86 46.72
CA ALA A 211 36.78 17.05 47.99
C ALA A 211 35.92 16.70 49.24
N GLU A 212 36.61 16.06 50.21
CA GLU A 212 36.23 15.53 51.55
C GLU A 212 35.40 14.22 51.64
#